data_AF-A0A5J4L8T1-F1
#
_entry.id   AF-A0A5J4L8T1-F1
#
_cell.length_a   1.000
_cell.length_b   1.000
_cell.length_c   1.000
_cell.angle_alpha   90.00
_cell.angle_beta   90.00
_cell.angle_gamma   90.00
#
_symmetry.space_group_name_H-M   'P 1'
#
loop_
_entity.id
_entity.type
_entity.pdbx_description
1 polymer ?
#
loop_
_entity_poly.entity_id
_entity_poly.type
_entity_poly.pdbx_seq_one_letter_code
_entity_poly.pdbx_strand_id
1 'polypeptide(L)'
;MAAYCLPQQQFQAALGGAAHSYRTQSAGDATTKEDGPDACDSYIAHAPTRRNQQVLSREILMATSQLTGQRNGADHQVDACPTRSAGTAAVLVRGQQVTVDCPPWCTHPHTEAYRSLEDVSHHGDTVSLFVPSYNGKIESVLTAHVASWPFAGDSETAAPFVAFDAIGDEVAQLTPEAVTAIADQVIAHGHALRALAAAISGGAR
;
A
#
# COMPACT_ATOMS: atom_id res chain seq x y z
N MET A 1 35.20 -5.98 -3.79
CA MET A 1 33.83 -5.46 -3.63
C MET A 1 32.87 -6.63 -3.69
N ALA A 2 32.34 -7.04 -2.53
CA ALA A 2 31.43 -8.18 -2.42
C ALA A 2 30.02 -7.77 -2.84
N ALA A 3 29.45 -8.51 -3.79
CA ALA A 3 28.05 -8.36 -4.18
C ALA A 3 27.17 -8.83 -3.02
N TYR A 4 26.33 -7.93 -2.49
CA TYR A 4 25.26 -8.30 -1.56
C TYR A 4 24.17 -9.05 -2.34
N CYS A 5 24.36 -10.35 -2.53
CA CYS A 5 23.30 -11.28 -2.84
C CYS A 5 22.72 -11.76 -1.50
N LEU A 6 21.74 -11.02 -0.96
CA LEU A 6 20.91 -11.57 0.12
C LEU A 6 19.95 -12.60 -0.51
N PRO A 7 19.79 -13.79 0.10
CA PRO A 7 19.11 -14.90 -0.53
C PRO A 7 17.59 -14.73 -0.43
N GLN A 8 16.95 -14.58 -1.59
CA GLN A 8 15.50 -14.61 -1.80
C GLN A 8 14.81 -15.86 -1.19
N GLN A 9 15.58 -16.91 -0.86
CA GLN A 9 15.12 -18.16 -0.25
C GLN A 9 14.66 -18.05 1.22
N GLN A 10 15.13 -17.07 2.00
CA GLN A 10 14.67 -16.95 3.41
C GLN A 10 13.26 -16.36 3.53
N PHE A 11 12.74 -15.72 2.48
CA PHE A 11 11.42 -15.08 2.50
C PHE A 11 10.27 -16.09 2.34
N GLN A 12 10.45 -17.14 1.52
CA GLN A 12 9.44 -18.20 1.40
C GLN A 12 9.25 -18.97 2.71
N ALA A 13 10.28 -19.05 3.57
CA ALA A 13 10.17 -19.69 4.88
C ALA A 13 9.40 -18.84 5.91
N ALA A 14 9.52 -17.51 5.85
CA ALA A 14 8.77 -16.61 6.73
C ALA A 14 7.28 -16.51 6.35
N LEU A 15 6.96 -16.54 5.05
CA LEU A 15 5.58 -16.63 4.57
C LEU A 15 4.98 -18.04 4.68
N GLY A 16 5.82 -19.07 4.59
CA GLY A 16 5.40 -20.48 4.59
C GLY A 16 4.93 -21.03 5.96
N GLY A 17 5.21 -20.32 7.06
CA GLY A 17 4.72 -20.67 8.40
C GLY A 17 3.33 -20.14 8.74
N ALA A 18 2.84 -19.14 7.99
CA ALA A 18 1.54 -18.48 8.18
C ALA A 18 0.59 -18.75 6.99
N ALA A 19 0.72 -19.90 6.33
CA ALA A 19 -0.27 -20.38 5.38
C ALA A 19 -1.53 -20.86 6.13
N HIS A 20 -2.26 -19.92 6.74
CA HIS A 20 -3.68 -20.09 7.05
C HIS A 20 -4.45 -19.22 6.07
N SER A 21 -5.20 -19.89 5.20
CA SER A 21 -6.30 -19.37 4.39
C SER A 21 -6.19 -17.91 3.93
N TYR A 22 -5.43 -17.66 2.85
CA TYR A 22 -5.71 -16.50 2.01
C TYR A 22 -7.11 -16.68 1.43
N ARG A 23 -8.13 -16.10 2.06
CA ARG A 23 -9.48 -16.01 1.49
C ARG A 23 -9.53 -14.72 0.66
N THR A 24 -9.25 -14.84 -0.62
CA THR A 24 -9.64 -13.82 -1.60
C THR A 24 -11.16 -13.70 -1.60
N GLN A 25 -11.72 -12.54 -1.26
CA GLN A 25 -13.14 -12.26 -1.51
C GLN A 25 -13.32 -12.02 -3.02
N SER A 26 -13.44 -13.09 -3.78
CA SER A 26 -13.82 -13.02 -5.19
C SER A 26 -15.30 -12.67 -5.30
N ALA A 27 -15.61 -11.51 -5.89
CA ALA A 27 -16.95 -11.20 -6.36
C ALA A 27 -17.39 -12.25 -7.39
N GLY A 28 -18.55 -12.88 -7.15
CA GLY A 28 -19.01 -14.06 -7.88
C GLY A 28 -19.45 -13.80 -9.33
N ASP A 29 -19.05 -14.74 -10.18
CA ASP A 29 -19.65 -15.31 -11.39
C ASP A 29 -20.54 -14.47 -12.33
N ALA A 30 -20.01 -14.28 -13.55
CA ALA A 30 -20.78 -14.33 -14.78
C ALA A 30 -20.06 -15.21 -15.82
N THR A 31 -20.82 -16.12 -16.41
CA THR A 31 -20.40 -17.26 -17.24
C THR A 31 -20.17 -16.95 -18.74
N THR A 32 -19.37 -17.82 -19.36
CA THR A 32 -19.37 -18.37 -20.76
C THR A 32 -18.63 -17.68 -21.93
N LYS A 33 -17.67 -18.47 -22.50
CA LYS A 33 -17.38 -18.78 -23.94
C LYS A 33 -16.79 -17.66 -24.83
N GLU A 34 -15.85 -17.83 -25.78
CA GLU A 34 -15.40 -18.94 -26.66
C GLU A 34 -13.91 -18.82 -27.06
N ASP A 35 -13.39 -19.90 -27.67
CA ASP A 35 -12.07 -20.11 -28.30
C ASP A 35 -11.73 -19.16 -29.48
N GLY A 36 -10.45 -18.83 -29.68
CA GLY A 36 -9.90 -18.35 -30.97
C GLY A 36 -8.54 -17.64 -30.91
N PRO A 37 -7.68 -17.70 -31.95
CA PRO A 37 -6.25 -18.02 -31.78
C PRO A 37 -5.25 -16.87 -31.93
N ASP A 38 -4.02 -17.14 -31.44
CA ASP A 38 -2.69 -16.60 -31.80
C ASP A 38 -2.61 -15.28 -32.57
N ALA A 39 -2.18 -14.23 -31.86
CA ALA A 39 -1.47 -13.09 -32.45
C ALA A 39 -0.36 -12.63 -31.49
N CYS A 40 0.84 -13.18 -31.64
CA CYS A 40 2.07 -12.55 -31.19
C CYS A 40 2.35 -11.33 -32.08
N ASP A 41 1.66 -10.21 -31.82
CA ASP A 41 2.00 -8.94 -32.44
C ASP A 41 3.09 -8.23 -31.63
N SER A 42 4.19 -7.98 -32.32
CA SER A 42 5.41 -7.36 -31.82
C SER A 42 5.14 -5.96 -31.26
N TYR A 43 5.28 -5.80 -29.95
CA TYR A 43 5.36 -4.50 -29.30
C TYR A 43 6.72 -3.84 -29.64
N ILE A 44 6.76 -3.09 -30.75
CA ILE A 44 7.88 -2.19 -31.03
C ILE A 44 7.71 -0.98 -30.10
N ALA A 45 8.42 -0.99 -28.97
CA ALA A 45 8.56 0.18 -28.13
C ALA A 45 9.30 1.28 -28.93
N HIS A 46 8.58 2.31 -29.35
CA HIS A 46 9.19 3.52 -29.90
C HIS A 46 10.06 4.16 -28.81
N ALA A 47 11.37 4.19 -29.04
CA ALA A 47 12.30 4.93 -28.19
C ALA A 47 11.86 6.41 -28.13
N PRO A 48 11.70 6.99 -26.94
CA PRO A 48 11.30 8.38 -26.81
C PRO A 48 12.34 9.27 -27.49
N THR A 49 11.88 10.20 -28.34
CA THR A 49 12.75 11.15 -29.01
C THR A 49 13.45 12.06 -27.98
N ARG A 50 14.70 12.48 -28.27
CA ARG A 50 15.54 13.33 -27.38
C ARG A 50 14.83 14.56 -26.79
N ARG A 51 13.81 15.08 -27.49
CA ARG A 51 13.02 16.24 -27.06
C ARG A 51 12.08 15.92 -25.90
N ASN A 52 11.50 14.71 -25.86
CA ASN A 52 10.62 14.27 -24.76
C ASN A 52 11.41 13.95 -23.49
N GLN A 53 12.64 13.44 -23.63
CA GLN A 53 13.52 13.21 -22.47
C GLN A 53 13.94 14.51 -21.76
N GLN A 54 14.12 15.62 -22.47
CA GLN A 54 14.52 16.89 -21.84
C GLN A 54 13.37 17.58 -21.08
N VAL A 55 12.12 17.41 -21.51
CA VAL A 55 10.94 17.92 -20.79
C VAL A 55 10.69 17.10 -19.52
N LEU A 56 10.72 15.77 -19.63
CA LEU A 56 10.60 14.85 -18.50
C LEU A 56 11.67 15.10 -17.43
N SER A 57 12.93 15.30 -17.82
CA SER A 57 14.00 15.60 -16.86
C SER A 57 13.78 16.91 -16.11
N ARG A 58 13.21 17.93 -16.76
CA ARG A 58 12.97 19.25 -16.14
C ARG A 58 11.74 19.23 -15.22
N GLU A 59 10.70 18.48 -15.58
CA GLU A 59 9.51 18.27 -14.75
C GLU A 59 9.80 17.36 -13.56
N ILE A 60 10.58 16.29 -13.74
CA ILE A 60 11.05 15.44 -12.63
C ILE A 60 11.92 16.27 -11.68
N LEU A 61 12.82 17.12 -12.17
CA LEU A 61 13.63 18.03 -11.34
C LEU A 61 12.77 19.03 -10.54
N MET A 62 11.68 19.54 -11.13
CA MET A 62 10.74 20.43 -10.43
C MET A 62 9.83 19.68 -9.44
N ALA A 63 9.37 18.46 -9.75
CA ALA A 63 8.63 17.61 -8.82
C ALA A 63 9.50 17.15 -7.65
N THR A 64 10.77 16.80 -7.90
CA THR A 64 11.73 16.56 -6.82
C THR A 64 12.01 17.83 -6.03
N SER A 65 12.00 19.01 -6.64
CA SER A 65 12.12 20.29 -5.93
C SER A 65 10.89 20.65 -5.10
N GLN A 66 9.68 20.20 -5.46
CA GLN A 66 8.50 20.32 -4.60
C GLN A 66 8.57 19.33 -3.43
N LEU A 67 9.05 18.11 -3.65
CA LEU A 67 9.27 17.13 -2.59
C LEU A 67 10.48 17.47 -1.68
N THR A 68 11.48 18.21 -2.18
CA THR A 68 12.67 18.64 -1.39
C THR A 68 12.58 20.07 -0.86
N GLY A 69 11.79 20.96 -1.47
CA GLY A 69 11.44 22.27 -0.91
C GLY A 69 10.62 22.15 0.38
N GLN A 70 9.99 20.99 0.59
CA GLN A 70 9.35 20.59 1.85
C GLN A 70 10.33 19.94 2.85
N ARG A 71 11.60 19.71 2.49
CA ARG A 71 12.62 19.01 3.31
C ARG A 71 13.67 19.91 3.95
N ASN A 72 13.73 21.20 3.60
CA ASN A 72 14.71 22.11 4.18
C ASN A 72 14.11 22.83 5.40
N GLY A 73 14.08 22.16 6.55
CA GLY A 73 13.79 22.82 7.84
C GLY A 73 13.02 22.02 8.89
N ALA A 74 12.62 20.78 8.63
CA ALA A 74 12.05 19.91 9.64
C ALA A 74 12.95 18.69 9.79
N ASP A 75 13.52 18.52 10.99
CA ASP A 75 13.67 17.18 11.54
C ASP A 75 12.43 16.39 11.11
N HIS A 76 12.60 15.29 10.36
CA HIS A 76 11.54 14.31 10.21
C HIS A 76 11.36 13.67 11.58
N GLN A 77 10.77 14.43 12.50
CA GLN A 77 9.95 13.88 13.53
C GLN A 77 8.90 13.10 12.75
N VAL A 78 9.11 11.79 12.67
CA VAL A 78 8.00 10.86 12.54
C VAL A 78 7.12 11.21 13.72
N ASP A 79 6.24 12.19 13.53
CA ASP A 79 5.25 12.58 14.53
C ASP A 79 4.55 11.28 14.85
N ALA A 80 4.84 10.78 16.05
CA ALA A 80 4.25 9.54 16.52
C ALA A 80 2.75 9.69 16.27
N CYS A 81 2.20 8.77 15.48
CA CYS A 81 0.78 8.76 15.12
C CYS A 81 0.00 9.14 16.39
N PRO A 82 -0.80 10.22 16.39
CA PRO A 82 -1.42 10.70 17.60
C PRO A 82 -2.29 9.58 18.17
N THR A 83 -1.78 8.90 19.19
CA THR A 83 -2.49 7.83 19.86
C THR A 83 -3.67 8.49 20.57
N ARG A 84 -4.87 8.41 20.00
CA ARG A 84 -6.07 8.79 20.74
C ARG A 84 -6.15 7.87 21.96
N SER A 85 -6.57 8.39 23.10
CA SER A 85 -7.00 7.49 24.17
C SER A 85 -8.13 6.61 23.64
N ALA A 86 -8.14 5.33 24.04
CA ALA A 86 -9.29 4.46 23.79
C ALA A 86 -10.57 5.21 24.21
N GLY A 87 -11.58 5.18 23.36
CA GLY A 87 -12.79 5.96 23.53
C GLY A 87 -14.00 5.23 22.99
N THR A 88 -15.14 5.90 22.99
CA THR A 88 -16.37 5.37 22.40
C THR A 88 -16.83 6.29 21.28
N ALA A 89 -17.35 5.73 20.19
CA ALA A 89 -18.02 6.48 19.13
C ALA A 89 -19.52 6.14 19.11
N ALA A 90 -20.34 7.13 18.77
CA ALA A 90 -21.75 6.89 18.45
C ALA A 90 -21.89 6.67 16.94
N VAL A 91 -22.39 5.49 16.57
CA VAL A 91 -22.71 5.11 15.18
C VAL A 91 -24.21 5.04 14.98
N LEU A 92 -24.67 5.23 13.74
CA LEU A 92 -26.08 5.09 13.39
C LEU A 92 -26.29 3.75 12.66
N VAL A 93 -27.05 2.83 13.24
CA VAL A 93 -27.35 1.51 12.64
C VAL A 93 -28.85 1.40 12.43
N ARG A 94 -29.30 1.28 11.16
CA ARG A 94 -30.74 1.28 10.79
C ARG A 94 -31.54 2.44 11.41
N GLY A 95 -30.92 3.61 11.52
CA GLY A 95 -31.53 4.79 12.13
C GLY A 95 -31.54 4.82 13.67
N GLN A 96 -30.98 3.80 14.33
CA GLN A 96 -30.80 3.76 15.78
C GLN A 96 -29.36 4.11 16.15
N GLN A 97 -29.18 5.03 17.10
CA GLN A 97 -27.87 5.38 17.62
C GLN A 97 -27.37 4.26 18.56
N VAL A 98 -26.18 3.75 18.29
CA VAL A 98 -25.49 2.71 19.07
C VAL A 98 -24.10 3.23 19.44
N THR A 99 -23.65 2.94 20.66
CA THR A 99 -22.29 3.26 21.10
C THR A 99 -21.38 2.07 20.86
N VAL A 100 -20.22 2.29 20.25
CA VAL A 100 -19.19 1.26 20.01
C VAL A 100 -17.85 1.70 20.61
N ASP A 101 -17.06 0.73 21.04
CA ASP A 101 -15.71 0.98 21.57
C ASP A 101 -14.75 1.23 20.41
N CYS A 102 -14.04 2.36 20.45
CA CYS A 102 -13.00 2.71 19.50
C CYS A 102 -11.62 2.46 20.10
N PRO A 103 -10.80 1.60 19.48
CA PRO A 103 -9.43 1.41 19.92
C PRO A 103 -8.61 2.69 19.70
N PRO A 104 -7.51 2.87 20.44
CA PRO A 104 -6.73 4.12 20.45
C PRO A 104 -6.12 4.50 19.08
N TRP A 105 -5.95 3.52 18.20
CA TRP A 105 -5.44 3.70 16.83
C TRP A 105 -6.53 4.04 15.82
N CYS A 106 -7.81 3.93 16.17
CA CYS A 106 -8.91 4.21 15.25
C CYS A 106 -9.05 5.72 15.03
N THR A 107 -8.87 6.15 13.79
CA THR A 107 -9.06 7.54 13.37
C THR A 107 -10.29 7.73 12.49
N HIS A 108 -10.95 6.64 12.07
CA HIS A 108 -12.23 6.68 11.35
C HIS A 108 -13.29 7.47 12.14
N PRO A 109 -14.02 8.41 11.49
CA PRO A 109 -14.93 9.32 12.18
C PRO A 109 -16.27 8.69 12.58
N HIS A 110 -16.64 7.53 12.05
CA HIS A 110 -17.88 6.81 12.40
C HIS A 110 -19.17 7.63 12.20
N THR A 111 -19.16 8.61 11.29
CA THR A 111 -20.31 9.48 11.00
C THR A 111 -21.32 8.87 10.03
N GLU A 112 -21.03 7.68 9.52
CA GLU A 112 -21.81 7.00 8.49
C GLU A 112 -23.06 6.31 9.09
N ALA A 113 -24.04 6.06 8.23
CA ALA A 113 -25.24 5.30 8.57
C ALA A 113 -25.11 3.86 8.06
N TYR A 114 -25.00 2.91 8.98
CA TYR A 114 -24.80 1.50 8.68
C TYR A 114 -26.13 0.76 8.59
N ARG A 115 -26.18 -0.25 7.70
CA ARG A 115 -27.33 -1.16 7.58
C ARG A 115 -27.29 -2.24 8.65
N SER A 116 -26.11 -2.66 9.06
CA SER A 116 -25.88 -3.71 10.05
C SER A 116 -24.73 -3.32 10.98
N LEU A 117 -24.71 -3.86 12.19
CA LEU A 117 -23.59 -3.61 13.11
C LEU A 117 -22.31 -4.29 12.60
N GLU A 118 -22.44 -5.37 11.83
CA GLU A 118 -21.32 -6.10 11.22
C GLU A 118 -20.54 -5.27 10.19
N ASP A 119 -21.16 -4.23 9.65
CA ASP A 119 -20.55 -3.30 8.69
C ASP A 119 -19.69 -2.23 9.39
N VAL A 120 -19.71 -2.16 10.73
CA VAL A 120 -18.92 -1.20 11.49
C VAL A 120 -17.48 -1.72 11.61
N SER A 121 -16.55 -0.95 11.06
CA SER A 121 -15.11 -1.23 11.07
C SER A 121 -14.32 -0.11 11.73
N HIS A 122 -13.17 -0.44 12.30
CA HIS A 122 -12.21 0.54 12.75
C HIS A 122 -11.09 0.65 11.73
N HIS A 123 -10.72 1.87 11.36
CA HIS A 123 -9.58 2.16 10.50
C HIS A 123 -8.66 3.17 11.19
N GLY A 124 -7.36 2.90 11.16
CA GLY A 124 -6.33 3.86 11.51
C GLY A 124 -5.92 4.73 10.33
N ASP A 125 -4.95 5.61 10.57
CA ASP A 125 -4.41 6.48 9.53
C ASP A 125 -3.75 5.69 8.41
N THR A 126 -3.92 6.18 7.18
CA THR A 126 -3.34 5.58 5.98
C THR A 126 -1.92 6.11 5.76
N VAL A 127 -0.98 5.19 5.58
CA VAL A 127 0.35 5.49 5.04
C VAL A 127 0.39 5.10 3.56
N SER A 128 1.03 5.93 2.75
CA SER A 128 1.04 5.76 1.29
C SER A 128 2.45 5.96 0.72
N LEU A 129 2.87 5.07 -0.17
CA LEU A 129 4.01 5.26 -1.06
C LEU A 129 3.50 5.88 -2.37
N PHE A 130 4.09 7.00 -2.75
CA PHE A 130 3.75 7.74 -3.96
C PHE A 130 4.88 7.69 -4.97
N VAL A 131 4.56 7.49 -6.24
CA VAL A 131 5.53 7.53 -7.35
C VAL A 131 5.02 8.42 -8.49
N PRO A 132 5.93 9.08 -9.23
CA PRO A 132 5.55 9.75 -10.47
C PRO A 132 5.13 8.74 -11.54
N SER A 133 4.07 9.05 -12.27
CA SER A 133 3.60 8.31 -13.44
C SER A 133 4.03 9.01 -14.75
N TYR A 134 3.90 8.30 -15.88
CA TYR A 134 4.30 8.82 -17.20
C TYR A 134 3.56 10.11 -17.62
N ASN A 135 2.34 10.31 -17.14
CA ASN A 135 1.52 11.49 -17.47
C ASN A 135 1.84 12.71 -16.57
N GLY A 136 2.87 12.62 -15.72
CA GLY A 136 3.26 13.68 -14.78
C GLY A 136 2.46 13.71 -13.48
N LYS A 137 1.46 12.83 -13.29
CA LYS A 137 0.73 12.71 -12.02
C LYS A 137 1.54 11.90 -11.01
N ILE A 138 1.30 12.18 -9.73
CA ILE A 138 1.77 11.37 -8.62
C ILE A 138 0.66 10.38 -8.26
N GLU A 139 0.98 9.10 -8.28
CA GLU A 139 0.04 8.02 -7.98
C GLU A 139 0.49 7.28 -6.72
N SER A 140 -0.47 6.84 -5.90
CA SER A 140 -0.17 5.94 -4.80
C SER A 140 -0.06 4.52 -5.35
N VAL A 141 1.05 3.86 -5.05
CA VAL A 141 1.32 2.48 -5.51
C VAL A 141 1.39 1.47 -4.38
N LEU A 142 1.30 1.95 -3.14
CA LEU A 142 1.20 1.09 -1.97
C LEU A 142 0.54 1.91 -0.88
N THR A 143 -0.55 1.39 -0.30
CA THR A 143 -1.19 1.96 0.88
C THR A 143 -1.28 0.91 1.99
N ALA A 144 -1.20 1.36 3.23
CA ALA A 144 -1.44 0.52 4.37
C ALA A 144 -2.14 1.29 5.50
N HIS A 145 -2.99 0.61 6.25
CA HIS A 145 -3.58 1.13 7.48
C HIS A 145 -3.96 -0.02 8.41
N VAL A 146 -4.08 0.27 9.71
CA VAL A 146 -4.63 -0.72 10.67
C VAL A 146 -6.14 -0.79 10.46
N ALA A 147 -6.70 -2.00 10.43
CA ALA A 147 -8.13 -2.23 10.29
C ALA A 147 -8.61 -3.32 11.26
N SER A 148 -9.89 -3.27 11.65
CA SER A 148 -10.60 -4.38 12.29
C SER A 148 -12.11 -4.31 12.01
N TRP A 149 -12.76 -5.48 12.03
CA TRP A 149 -14.21 -5.68 11.85
C TRP A 149 -14.76 -6.45 13.05
N PRO A 150 -14.86 -5.82 14.24
CA PRO A 150 -15.14 -6.50 15.50
C PRO A 150 -16.52 -7.18 15.56
N PHE A 151 -17.46 -6.75 14.72
CA PHE A 151 -18.83 -7.24 14.71
C PHE A 151 -19.15 -8.17 13.52
N ALA A 152 -18.17 -8.47 12.66
CA ALA A 152 -18.37 -9.29 11.46
C ALA A 152 -18.65 -10.78 11.76
N GLY A 153 -18.48 -11.22 13.01
CA GLY A 153 -18.66 -12.62 13.41
C GLY A 153 -17.51 -13.54 12.98
N ASP A 154 -16.51 -13.02 12.28
CA ASP A 154 -15.27 -13.71 11.93
C ASP A 154 -14.16 -13.31 12.91
N SER A 155 -13.58 -14.29 13.60
CA SER A 155 -12.51 -14.08 14.57
C SER A 155 -11.23 -13.54 13.93
N GLU A 156 -10.98 -13.85 12.66
CA GLU A 156 -9.76 -13.40 11.97
C GLU A 156 -9.79 -11.89 11.71
N THR A 157 -10.96 -11.35 11.34
CA THR A 157 -11.13 -9.91 11.08
C THR A 157 -11.51 -9.12 12.31
N ALA A 158 -11.96 -9.78 13.39
CA ALA A 158 -12.29 -9.11 14.65
C ALA A 158 -11.04 -8.57 15.36
N ALA A 159 -9.91 -9.26 15.24
CA ALA A 159 -8.62 -8.77 15.72
C ALA A 159 -8.05 -7.68 14.80
N PRO A 160 -7.27 -6.71 15.31
CA PRO A 160 -6.60 -5.73 14.46
C PRO A 160 -5.58 -6.39 13.52
N PHE A 161 -5.62 -6.02 12.25
CA PHE A 161 -4.65 -6.40 11.21
C PHE A 161 -4.22 -5.16 10.42
N VAL A 162 -3.17 -5.30 9.60
CA VAL A 162 -2.83 -4.26 8.62
C VAL A 162 -3.46 -4.61 7.29
N ALA A 163 -4.38 -3.75 6.84
CA ALA A 163 -4.88 -3.74 5.49
C ALA A 163 -3.79 -3.17 4.58
N PHE A 164 -3.32 -3.95 3.62
CA PHE A 164 -2.24 -3.60 2.70
C PHE A 164 -2.69 -3.74 1.26
N ASP A 165 -2.59 -2.66 0.50
CA ASP A 165 -2.99 -2.57 -0.91
C ASP A 165 -1.77 -2.14 -1.72
N ALA A 166 -1.36 -2.99 -2.67
CA ALA A 166 -0.13 -2.85 -3.45
C ALA A 166 -0.37 -2.51 -4.93
N ILE A 167 -1.57 -2.06 -5.31
CA ILE A 167 -2.12 -1.82 -6.67
C ILE A 167 -3.21 -2.86 -6.99
N GLY A 168 -4.48 -2.47 -6.81
CA GLY A 168 -5.65 -3.21 -7.29
C GLY A 168 -6.86 -3.04 -6.37
N ASP A 169 -7.93 -3.80 -6.65
CA ASP A 169 -9.14 -3.80 -5.82
C ASP A 169 -9.05 -4.81 -4.65
N GLU A 170 -7.89 -5.46 -4.46
CA GLU A 170 -7.69 -6.48 -3.43
C GLU A 170 -6.81 -5.98 -2.30
N VAL A 171 -7.29 -6.17 -1.06
CA VAL A 171 -6.58 -5.82 0.17
C VAL A 171 -6.06 -7.09 0.83
N ALA A 172 -4.75 -7.16 1.05
CA ALA A 172 -4.14 -8.19 1.86
C ALA A 172 -4.30 -7.85 3.35
N GLN A 173 -4.69 -8.85 4.15
CA GLN A 173 -4.70 -8.74 5.61
C GLN A 173 -3.38 -9.28 6.14
N LEU A 174 -2.60 -8.44 6.81
CA LEU A 174 -1.26 -8.78 7.25
C LEU A 174 -1.13 -8.77 8.77
N THR A 175 -0.37 -9.73 9.30
CA THR A 175 0.08 -9.72 10.69
C THR A 175 1.19 -8.69 10.89
N PRO A 176 1.45 -8.24 12.13
CA PRO A 176 2.57 -7.32 12.42
C PRO A 176 3.94 -7.80 11.92
N GLU A 177 4.20 -9.11 11.99
CA GLU A 177 5.44 -9.72 11.51
C GLU A 177 5.55 -9.64 9.98
N ALA A 178 4.46 -9.93 9.27
CA ALA A 178 4.41 -9.85 7.81
C ALA A 178 4.60 -8.41 7.33
N VAL A 179 4.00 -7.43 8.01
CA VAL A 179 4.18 -5.99 7.72
C VAL A 179 5.63 -5.58 7.88
N THR A 180 6.29 -6.03 8.95
CA THR A 180 7.72 -5.75 9.18
C THR A 180 8.58 -6.32 8.06
N ALA A 181 8.33 -7.57 7.65
CA ALA A 181 9.05 -8.20 6.55
C ALA A 181 8.85 -7.45 5.21
N ILE A 182 7.63 -6.98 4.93
CA ILE A 182 7.34 -6.17 3.74
C ILE A 182 8.04 -4.81 3.81
N ALA A 183 8.06 -4.17 4.98
CA ALA A 183 8.79 -2.91 5.16
C ALA A 183 10.29 -3.07 4.83
N ASP A 184 10.92 -4.15 5.29
CA ASP A 184 12.31 -4.47 4.97
C ASP A 184 12.52 -4.68 3.46
N GLN A 185 11.55 -5.31 2.77
CA GLN A 185 11.60 -5.45 1.31
C GLN A 185 11.49 -4.13 0.57
N VAL A 186 10.61 -3.23 1.02
CA VAL A 186 10.48 -1.88 0.44
C VAL A 186 11.79 -1.10 0.61
N ILE A 187 12.45 -1.22 1.76
CA ILE A 187 13.77 -0.61 2.00
C ILE A 187 14.82 -1.19 1.05
N ALA A 188 14.90 -2.51 0.95
CA ALA A 188 15.83 -3.19 0.04
C ALA A 188 15.60 -2.78 -1.42
N HIS A 189 14.34 -2.66 -1.84
CA HIS A 189 13.97 -2.16 -3.16
C HIS A 189 14.45 -0.73 -3.37
N GLY A 190 14.28 0.15 -2.37
CA GLY A 190 14.80 1.52 -2.40
C GLY A 190 16.32 1.58 -2.59
N HIS A 191 17.08 0.67 -1.95
CA HIS A 191 18.52 0.54 -2.19
C HIS A 191 18.85 0.11 -3.62
N ALA A 192 18.10 -0.85 -4.17
CA ALA A 192 18.28 -1.30 -5.55
C ALA A 192 18.01 -0.17 -6.56
N LEU A 193 16.96 0.63 -6.35
CA LEU A 193 16.65 1.80 -7.19
C LEU A 193 17.79 2.85 -7.17
N ARG A 194 18.39 3.10 -6.01
CA ARG A 194 19.56 4.00 -5.89
C ARG A 194 20.77 3.46 -6.66
N ALA A 195 21.02 2.16 -6.58
CA ALA A 195 22.11 1.53 -7.34
C ALA A 195 21.87 1.65 -8.86
N LEU A 196 20.63 1.45 -9.31
CA LEU A 196 20.25 1.62 -10.72
C LEU A 196 20.44 3.07 -11.17
N ALA A 197 20.03 4.05 -10.37
CA ALA A 197 20.25 5.47 -10.64
C ALA A 197 21.74 5.79 -10.79
N ALA A 198 22.59 5.28 -9.91
CA ALA A 198 24.04 5.48 -9.99
C ALA A 198 24.64 4.92 -11.29
N ALA A 199 24.15 3.76 -11.77
CA ALA A 199 24.62 3.15 -13.00
C ALA A 199 24.34 4.01 -14.26
N ILE A 200 23.19 4.68 -14.30
CA ILE A 200 22.82 5.53 -15.45
C ILE A 200 23.38 6.96 -15.35
N SER A 201 23.74 7.43 -14.15
CA SER A 201 24.37 8.73 -13.96
C SER A 201 25.87 8.75 -14.32
N GLY A 202 26.43 7.64 -14.83
CA GLY A 202 27.84 7.56 -15.19
C GLY A 202 28.77 7.54 -13.98
N GLY A 203 28.29 7.09 -12.81
CA GLY A 203 29.13 6.78 -11.66
C GLY A 203 30.12 5.68 -12.05
N ALA A 204 31.33 6.11 -12.41
CA ALA A 204 32.44 5.26 -12.81
C ALA A 204 32.70 4.17 -11.76
N ARG A 205 32.91 2.94 -12.24
CA ARG A 205 33.58 1.89 -11.47
C ARG A 205 35.05 2.22 -11.30
#